data_AF-A0A849ZKF4-F1
#
_entry.id   AF-A0A849ZKF4-F1
#
_cell.length_a   1.000
_cell.length_b   1.000
_cell.length_c   1.000
_cell.angle_alpha   90.00
_cell.angle_beta   90.00
_cell.angle_gamma   90.00
#
_symmetry.space_group_name_H-M   'P 1'
#
loop_
_entity.id
_entity.type
_entity.pdbx_description
1 polymer ?
#
loop_
_entity_poly.entity_id
_entity_poly.type
_entity_poly.pdbx_seq_one_letter_code
_entity_poly.pdbx_strand_id
1 'polypeptide(L)'
;MATPKRVGILVGRERSFPDALIAEVGRRDCGVVCEYAKIDVTRIDAPPAYDVLVDRISHDIACYQPVLKLAMLEGTRVVNNPFWRIADDKLFNA
;
A
#
# COMPACT_ATOMS: atom_id res chain seq x y z
N MET A 1 25.91 6.25 -1.16
CA MET A 1 24.68 6.49 -1.95
C MET A 1 23.50 6.39 -1.01
N ALA A 2 22.51 7.26 -1.11
CA ALA A 2 21.32 7.17 -0.27
C ALA A 2 20.52 5.90 -0.62
N THR A 3 19.98 5.21 0.38
CA THR A 3 19.10 4.06 0.15
C THR A 3 17.86 4.52 -0.61
N PRO A 4 17.46 3.85 -1.71
CA PRO A 4 16.28 4.26 -2.48
C PRO A 4 15.02 4.12 -1.62
N LYS A 5 14.08 5.05 -1.82
CA LYS A 5 12.77 5.03 -1.18
C LYS A 5 11.92 3.91 -1.76
N ARG A 6 11.17 3.19 -0.92
CA ARG A 6 10.38 2.02 -1.33
C ARG A 6 8.89 2.31 -1.29
N VAL A 7 8.22 2.02 -2.39
CA VAL A 7 6.77 2.07 -2.56
C VAL A 7 6.26 0.65 -2.81
N GLY A 8 5.35 0.17 -1.96
CA GLY A 8 4.71 -1.13 -2.10
C GLY A 8 3.25 -0.96 -2.52
N ILE A 9 2.79 -1.66 -3.55
CA ILE A 9 1.39 -1.67 -3.96
C ILE A 9 0.73 -2.98 -3.52
N LEU A 10 -0.26 -2.90 -2.64
CA LEU A 10 -1.17 -3.99 -2.31
C LEU A 10 -2.27 -4.07 -3.36
N VAL A 11 -2.41 -5.22 -4.02
CA VAL A 11 -3.36 -5.41 -5.12
C VAL A 11 -4.06 -6.76 -5.03
N GLY A 12 -5.23 -6.84 -5.65
CA GLY A 12 -5.93 -8.09 -5.89
C GLY A 12 -5.53 -8.72 -7.23
N ARG A 13 -6.54 -9.05 -8.05
CA ARG A 13 -6.35 -9.64 -9.39
C ARG A 13 -6.15 -8.62 -10.50
N GLU A 14 -6.32 -7.35 -10.20
CA GLU A 14 -6.20 -6.25 -11.16
C GLU A 14 -4.71 -5.96 -11.45
N ARG A 15 -4.39 -5.62 -12.71
CA ARG A 15 -3.00 -5.46 -13.19
C ARG A 15 -2.73 -4.23 -14.05
N SER A 16 -3.74 -3.62 -14.67
CA SER A 16 -3.52 -2.50 -15.59
C SER A 16 -3.02 -1.25 -14.87
N PHE A 17 -3.55 -0.94 -13.69
CA PHE A 17 -3.12 0.18 -12.86
C PHE A 17 -1.77 -0.07 -12.15
N PRO A 18 -1.55 -1.19 -11.43
CA PRO A 18 -0.32 -1.45 -10.70
C PRO A 18 0.90 -1.51 -11.60
N ASP A 19 0.80 -2.21 -12.74
CA ASP A 19 1.90 -2.32 -13.69
C ASP A 19 2.22 -0.96 -14.31
N ALA A 20 1.20 -0.16 -14.68
CA ALA A 20 1.40 1.18 -15.21
C ALA A 20 2.05 2.12 -14.17
N LEU A 21 1.64 2.04 -12.91
CA LEU A 21 2.22 2.85 -11.83
C LEU A 21 3.68 2.47 -11.56
N ILE A 22 4.00 1.18 -11.51
CA ILE A 22 5.38 0.70 -11.35
C ILE A 22 6.26 1.22 -12.50
N ALA A 23 5.79 1.07 -13.74
CA ALA A 23 6.52 1.53 -14.93
C ALA A 23 6.74 3.05 -14.91
N GLU A 24 5.71 3.85 -14.60
CA GLU A 24 5.81 5.31 -14.57
C GLU A 24 6.73 5.80 -13.44
N VAL A 25 6.68 5.21 -12.25
CA VAL A 25 7.63 5.57 -11.17
C VAL A 25 9.06 5.23 -11.57
N GLY A 26 9.29 4.03 -12.15
CA GLY A 26 10.61 3.64 -12.64
C GLY A 26 11.14 4.58 -13.72
N ARG A 27 10.29 5.05 -14.63
CA ARG A 27 10.64 5.99 -15.70
C ARG A 27 11.13 7.35 -15.18
N ARG A 28 10.71 7.76 -13.98
CA ARG A 28 11.10 9.06 -13.39
C ARG A 28 12.51 9.08 -12.81
N ASP A 29 13.11 7.90 -12.57
CA ASP A 29 14.49 7.74 -12.08
C ASP A 29 14.87 8.69 -10.92
N CYS A 30 13.99 8.80 -9.93
CA CYS A 30 14.13 9.74 -8.82
C CYS A 30 14.57 9.08 -7.51
N GLY A 31 15.29 7.95 -7.57
CA GLY A 31 15.73 7.20 -6.39
C GLY A 31 14.59 6.51 -5.63
N VAL A 32 13.51 6.15 -6.34
CA VAL A 32 12.34 5.44 -5.80
C VAL A 32 12.20 4.09 -6.49
N VAL A 33 11.99 3.04 -5.70
CA VAL A 33 11.64 1.70 -6.16
C VAL A 33 10.17 1.47 -5.87
N CYS A 34 9.39 1.15 -6.91
CA CYS A 34 7.99 0.80 -6.81
C CYS A 34 7.81 -0.67 -7.18
N GLU A 35 7.12 -1.43 -6.34
CA GLU A 35 6.93 -2.87 -6.54
C GLU A 35 5.62 -3.35 -5.91
N TYR A 36 5.23 -4.58 -6.23
CA TYR A 36 4.18 -5.27 -5.48
C TYR A 36 4.59 -5.46 -4.02
N ALA A 37 3.70 -5.05 -3.11
CA ALA A 37 3.97 -5.12 -1.69
C ALA A 37 4.09 -6.59 -1.24
N LYS A 38 5.18 -6.91 -0.54
CA LYS A 38 5.35 -8.19 0.15
C LYS A 38 5.06 -7.98 1.62
N ILE A 39 3.97 -8.58 2.09
CA ILE A 39 3.51 -8.44 3.46
C ILE A 39 3.40 -9.81 4.11
N ASP A 40 4.06 -9.96 5.25
CA ASP A 40 3.85 -11.07 6.15
C ASP A 40 2.72 -10.73 7.13
N VAL A 41 1.52 -11.21 6.82
CA VAL A 41 0.32 -10.96 7.64
C VAL A 41 0.29 -11.75 8.95
N THR A 42 1.25 -12.67 9.16
CA THR A 42 1.33 -13.48 10.38
C THR A 42 2.10 -12.80 11.51
N ARG A 43 2.85 -11.73 11.19
CA ARG A 43 3.67 -11.01 12.15
C ARG A 43 3.03 -9.69 12.56
N ILE A 44 2.84 -9.54 13.87
CA ILE A 44 2.30 -8.32 14.48
C ILE A 44 3.40 -7.35 14.94
N ASP A 45 4.64 -7.83 15.03
CA ASP A 45 5.81 -7.11 15.53
C ASP A 45 6.72 -6.56 14.41
N ALA A 46 6.35 -6.83 13.15
CA ALA A 46 7.18 -6.53 11.99
C ALA A 46 6.39 -5.67 11.00
N PRO A 47 6.43 -4.33 11.11
CA PRO A 47 5.80 -3.47 10.13
C PRO A 47 6.43 -3.70 8.74
N PRO A 48 5.64 -3.59 7.65
CA PRO A 48 6.18 -3.70 6.29
C PRO A 48 7.28 -2.66 6.04
N ALA A 49 8.39 -3.10 5.45
CA ALA A 49 9.57 -2.26 5.20
C ALA A 49 9.41 -1.35 3.97
N TYR A 50 8.38 -0.50 3.97
CA TYR A 50 8.08 0.45 2.90
C TYR A 50 7.96 1.87 3.45
N ASP A 51 8.46 2.86 2.69
CA ASP A 51 8.23 4.28 2.98
C ASP A 51 6.79 4.67 2.63
N VAL A 52 6.25 4.09 1.55
CA VAL A 52 4.86 4.29 1.11
C VAL A 52 4.20 2.94 0.79
N LEU A 53 2.96 2.74 1.25
CA LEU A 53 2.09 1.66 0.82
C LEU A 53 0.87 2.20 0.07
N VAL A 54 0.58 1.63 -1.08
CA VAL A 54 -0.61 1.90 -1.87
C VAL A 54 -1.60 0.75 -1.69
N ASP A 55 -2.66 0.98 -0.94
CA ASP A 55 -3.73 0.04 -0.66
C ASP A 55 -4.82 0.06 -1.74
N ARG A 56 -4.95 -1.05 -2.46
CA ARG A 56 -6.00 -1.28 -3.46
C ARG A 56 -6.89 -2.48 -3.14
N ILE A 57 -6.73 -3.13 -1.98
CA ILE A 57 -7.40 -4.42 -1.70
C ILE A 57 -7.75 -4.67 -0.23
N SER A 58 -7.37 -3.82 0.72
CA SER A 58 -7.62 -4.08 2.15
C SER A 58 -9.11 -4.06 2.54
N HIS A 59 -9.97 -3.54 1.66
CA HIS A 59 -11.43 -3.61 1.81
C HIS A 59 -11.97 -5.03 1.61
N ASP A 60 -11.35 -5.82 0.72
CA ASP A 60 -11.74 -7.20 0.44
C ASP A 60 -11.04 -8.21 1.35
N ILE A 61 -9.80 -7.93 1.76
CA ILE A 61 -8.97 -8.86 2.54
C ILE A 61 -8.74 -8.30 3.94
N ALA A 62 -9.53 -8.81 4.89
CA ALA A 62 -9.63 -8.27 6.25
C ALA A 62 -8.31 -8.19 7.03
N CYS A 63 -7.36 -9.10 6.78
CA CYS A 63 -6.09 -9.14 7.52
C CYS A 63 -5.13 -7.99 7.16
N TYR A 64 -5.29 -7.34 6.00
CA TYR A 64 -4.41 -6.22 5.63
C TYR A 64 -4.70 -4.94 6.40
N GLN A 65 -5.94 -4.72 6.83
CA GLN A 65 -6.33 -3.47 7.49
C GLN A 65 -5.55 -3.23 8.81
N PRO A 66 -5.46 -4.19 9.74
CA PRO A 66 -4.61 -4.06 10.93
C PRO A 66 -3.13 -3.83 10.59
N VAL A 67 -2.61 -4.53 9.57
CA VAL A 67 -1.21 -4.38 9.14
C VAL A 67 -0.94 -2.98 8.59
N LEU A 68 -1.85 -2.43 7.79
CA LEU A 68 -1.73 -1.07 7.26
C LEU A 68 -1.79 0.00 8.35
N LYS A 69 -2.62 -0.21 9.37
CA LYS A 69 -2.66 0.68 10.55
C LYS A 69 -1.36 0.63 11.33
N LEU A 70 -0.80 -0.57 11.54
CA LEU A 70 0.50 -0.75 12.18
C LEU A 70 1.61 -0.09 11.35
N ALA A 71 1.64 -0.31 10.04
CA ALA A 71 2.61 0.33 9.15
C ALA A 71 2.56 1.87 9.29
N MET A 72 1.36 2.44 9.31
CA MET A 72 1.18 3.88 9.46
C MET A 72 1.63 4.39 10.83
N LEU A 73 1.41 3.61 11.89
CA LEU A 73 1.87 3.93 13.25
C LEU A 73 3.41 3.95 13.33
N GLU A 74 4.07 3.05 12.60
CA GLU A 74 5.54 2.90 12.53
C GLU A 74 6.20 3.84 11.49
N GLY A 75 5.42 4.77 10.91
CA GLY A 75 5.95 5.85 10.06
C GLY A 75 5.83 5.63 8.54
N THR A 76 5.27 4.50 8.09
CA THR A 76 4.96 4.30 6.66
C THR A 76 3.80 5.21 6.24
N ARG A 77 3.92 5.89 5.10
CA ARG A 77 2.77 6.59 4.52
C ARG A 77 1.85 5.58 3.82
N VAL A 78 0.59 5.51 4.21
CA VAL A 78 -0.38 4.61 3.56
C VAL A 78 -1.41 5.42 2.74
N VAL A 79 -1.63 5.00 1.50
CA VAL A 79 -2.59 5.58 0.55
C VAL A 79 -3.51 4.48 0.05
N ASN A 80 -4.79 4.44 0.34
CA ASN A 80 -5.54 5.43 1.13
C ASN A 80 -5.30 5.26 2.62
N ASN A 81 -5.57 6.32 3.39
CA ASN A 81 -5.42 6.29 4.84
C ASN A 81 -6.30 5.17 5.43
N PRO A 82 -5.73 4.17 6.14
CA PRO A 82 -6.47 3.01 6.62
C PRO A 82 -7.48 3.33 7.74
N PHE A 83 -7.48 4.55 8.25
CA PHE A 83 -8.45 5.04 9.24
C PHE A 83 -9.70 5.68 8.61
N TRP A 84 -9.71 5.92 7.30
CA TRP A 84 -10.85 6.55 6.59
C TRP A 84 -11.88 5.56 6.06
N ARG A 85 -12.14 4.46 6.77
CA ARG A 85 -13.07 3.41 6.30
C ARG A 85 -14.48 3.92 6.00
N ILE A 86 -14.93 4.98 6.68
CA ILE A 86 -16.24 5.59 6.46
C ILE A 86 -16.32 6.46 5.18
N ALA A 87 -15.18 6.73 4.52
CA ALA A 87 -15.17 7.54 3.31
C ALA A 87 -15.80 6.83 2.10
N ASP A 88 -15.89 5.49 2.14
CA ASP A 88 -16.57 4.67 1.13
C ASP A 88 -17.96 4.22 1.60
N ASP A 89 -18.71 5.12 2.23
CA ASP A 89 -20.09 4.86 2.62
C ASP A 89 -20.98 4.63 1.37
N LYS A 90 -21.73 3.53 1.38
CA LYS A 90 -22.61 3.09 0.28
C LYS A 90 -24.10 3.30 0.57
N LEU A 91 -24.47 4.23 1.45
CA LEU A 91 -25.84 4.43 1.93
C LEU A 91 -26.89 4.49 0.81
N PHE A 92 -26.55 5.09 -0.33
CA PHE A 92 -27.47 5.22 -1.47
C PHE A 92 -27.24 4.19 -2.59
N ASN A 93 -26.20 3.36 -2.48
CA ASN A 93 -25.86 2.26 -3.39
C ASN A 93 -26.13 2.55 -4.89
N ALA A 94 -25.75 3.75 -5.34
CA ALA A 94 -25.74 4.15 -6.74
C ALA A 94 -24.49 3.60 -7.45
#